data_AF-A0A343TGU4-F1
#
_entry.id   AF-A0A343TGU4-F1
#
_cell.length_a   1.000
_cell.length_b   1.000
_cell.length_c   1.000
_cell.angle_alpha   90.00
_cell.angle_beta   90.00
_cell.angle_gamma   90.00
#
_symmetry.space_group_name_H-M   'P 1'
#
loop_
_entity.id
_entity.type
_entity.pdbx_description
1 polymer ?
#
loop_
_entity_poly.entity_id
_entity_poly.type
_entity_poly.pdbx_seq_one_letter_code
_entity_poly.pdbx_strand_id
1 'polypeptide(L)' 'MPETTVTKTTSQSGDREIEQYKTTVPKALAESFGLEGKKLDWEVKSGNKFELTIVKDE' A
#
# COMPACT_ATOMS: atom_id res chain seq x y z
N MET A 1 -14.37 -7.18 6.92
CA MET A 1 -13.40 -6.08 6.68
C MET A 1 -14.02 -5.10 5.71
N PRO A 2 -13.84 -3.79 5.86
CA PRO A 2 -14.35 -2.83 4.88
C PRO A 2 -13.61 -2.98 3.56
N GLU A 3 -14.33 -2.82 2.45
CA GLU A 3 -13.75 -2.71 1.12
C GLU A 3 -13.17 -1.30 0.94
N THR A 4 -12.00 -1.21 0.33
CA THR A 4 -11.34 0.07 0.05
C THR A 4 -11.10 0.22 -1.45
N THR A 5 -11.19 1.45 -1.94
CA THR A 5 -10.97 1.76 -3.35
C THR A 5 -9.58 2.32 -3.55
N VAL A 6 -8.83 1.77 -4.50
CA VAL A 6 -7.54 2.32 -4.92
C VAL A 6 -7.80 3.64 -5.64
N THR A 7 -7.11 4.69 -5.20
CA THR A 7 -7.12 6.01 -5.83
C THR A 7 -5.77 6.29 -6.45
N LYS A 8 -5.76 7.01 -7.57
CA LYS A 8 -4.55 7.49 -8.23
C LYS A 8 -4.40 8.99 -7.94
N THR A 9 -3.21 9.40 -7.53
CA THR A 9 -2.82 10.82 -7.47
C THR A 9 -1.75 11.04 -8.52
N THR A 10 -1.94 12.07 -9.33
CA THR A 10 -0.94 12.53 -10.29
C THR A 10 -0.38 13.86 -9.80
N SER A 11 0.94 14.00 -9.79
CA SER A 11 1.61 15.27 -9.52
C SER A 11 2.65 15.55 -10.60
N GLN A 12 2.88 16.83 -10.87
CA GLN A 12 3.88 17.26 -11.84
C GLN A 12 5.09 17.83 -11.09
N SER A 13 6.27 17.32 -11.42
CA SER A 13 7.54 17.81 -10.87
C SER A 13 8.48 18.10 -12.03
N GLY A 14 8.59 19.39 -12.39
CA GLY A 14 9.27 19.83 -13.61
C GLY A 14 8.60 19.24 -14.86
N ASP A 15 9.40 18.59 -15.71
CA ASP A 15 8.93 17.94 -16.94
C ASP A 15 8.45 16.48 -16.73
N ARG A 16 8.36 16.01 -15.48
CA ARG A 16 7.97 14.63 -15.16
C ARG A 16 6.60 14.58 -14.50
N GLU A 17 5.76 13.68 -15.01
CA GLU A 17 4.51 13.27 -14.40
C GLU A 17 4.77 12.10 -13.44
N ILE A 18 4.37 12.26 -12.18
CA ILE A 18 4.49 11.23 -11.15
C ILE A 18 3.09 10.71 -10.85
N GLU A 19 2.88 9.44 -11.12
CA GLU A 19 1.64 8.74 -10.80
C GLU A 19 1.83 7.86 -9.56
N GLN A 20 0.95 8.02 -8.57
CA GLN A 20 0.97 7.22 -7.36
C GLN A 20 -0.40 6.62 -7.08
N TYR A 21 -0.45 5.29 -7.00
CA TYR A 21 -1.61 4.55 -6.55
C TYR A 21 -1.57 4.38 -5.03
N LYS A 22 -2.69 4.58 -4.37
CA LYS A 22 -2.82 4.43 -2.92
C LYS A 22 -4.20 3.91 -2.55
N THR A 23 -4.25 3.14 -1.47
CA THR A 23 -5.49 2.77 -0.80
C THR A 23 -5.38 3.06 0.67
N THR A 24 -6.51 3.25 1.34
CA THR A 24 -6.54 3.39 2.79
C THR A 24 -6.42 2.02 3.44
N VAL A 25 -5.61 1.93 4.49
CA VAL A 25 -5.55 0.73 5.32
C VAL A 25 -6.54 0.89 6.47
N PRO A 26 -7.45 -0.07 6.70
CA PRO A 26 -8.38 -0.01 7.83
C PRO A 26 -7.64 0.09 9.18
N LYS A 27 -8.10 0.97 10.07
CA LYS A 27 -7.47 1.23 11.38
C LYS A 27 -7.17 -0.04 12.17
N ALA A 28 -8.15 -0.95 12.27
CA ALA A 28 -7.99 -2.20 13.01
C ALA A 28 -6.84 -3.07 12.47
N LEU A 29 -6.61 -3.09 11.15
CA LEU A 29 -5.47 -3.79 10.55
C LEU A 29 -4.16 -3.08 10.84
N ALA A 30 -4.12 -1.76 10.70
CA ALA A 30 -2.93 -0.97 10.98
C ALA A 30 -2.46 -1.15 12.43
N GLU A 31 -3.38 -1.14 13.40
CA GLU A 31 -3.10 -1.34 14.82
C GLU A 31 -2.70 -2.79 15.12
N SER A 32 -3.44 -3.77 14.58
CA SER A 32 -3.16 -5.20 14.83
C SER A 32 -1.78 -5.64 14.33
N PHE A 33 -1.33 -5.05 13.21
CA PHE A 33 -0.04 -5.38 12.60
C PHE A 33 1.05 -4.35 12.89
N GLY A 34 0.75 -3.27 13.63
CA GLY A 34 1.70 -2.20 13.93
C GLY A 34 2.35 -1.61 12.67
N LEU A 35 1.54 -1.30 11.65
CA LEU A 35 2.01 -0.95 10.30
C LEU A 35 2.68 0.42 10.19
N GLU A 36 2.45 1.31 11.15
CA GLU A 36 3.05 2.64 11.14
C GLU A 36 4.58 2.56 11.15
N GLY A 37 5.22 3.23 10.19
CA GLY A 37 6.66 3.23 10.01
C GLY A 37 7.25 1.91 9.48
N LYS A 38 6.43 0.87 9.23
CA LYS A 38 6.89 -0.39 8.66
C LYS A 38 6.99 -0.33 7.14
N LYS A 39 7.96 -1.05 6.60
CA LYS A 39 8.06 -1.34 5.17
C LYS A 39 7.25 -2.59 4.85
N LEU A 40 6.58 -2.58 3.70
CA LEU A 40 5.79 -3.69 3.20
C LEU A 40 6.35 -4.16 1.87
N ASP A 41 6.55 -5.47 1.75
CA ASP A 41 6.86 -6.15 0.50
C ASP A 41 5.57 -6.64 -0.16
N TRP A 42 5.46 -6.46 -1.47
CA TRP A 42 4.26 -6.75 -2.25
C TRP A 42 4.55 -7.88 -3.22
N GLU A 43 3.76 -8.96 -3.13
CA GLU A 43 3.93 -10.12 -4.01
C GLU A 43 2.60 -10.51 -4.66
N VAL A 44 2.58 -10.68 -5.99
CA VAL A 44 1.42 -11.22 -6.69
C VAL A 44 1.36 -12.72 -6.48
N LYS A 45 0.32 -13.22 -5.82
CA LYS A 45 0.09 -14.65 -5.61
C LYS A 45 -0.72 -15.29 -6.73
N SER A 46 -1.73 -14.58 -7.26
CA SER A 46 -2.57 -15.03 -8.38
C SER A 46 -3.26 -13.86 -9.08
N GLY A 47 -3.99 -14.10 -10.17
CA GLY A 47 -4.56 -13.05 -11.04
C GLY A 47 -5.45 -12.01 -10.35
N ASN A 48 -6.02 -12.32 -9.18
CA ASN A 48 -6.82 -11.37 -8.39
C ASN A 48 -6.40 -11.30 -6.90
N LYS A 49 -5.21 -11.81 -6.55
CA LYS A 49 -4.72 -11.79 -5.16
C LYS A 49 -3.24 -11.42 -5.12
N PHE A 50 -2.93 -10.47 -4.26
CA PHE A 50 -1.58 -10.16 -3.84
C PHE A 50 -1.47 -10.29 -2.32
N GLU A 51 -0.26 -10.51 -1.84
CA GLU A 51 0.09 -10.61 -0.43
C GLU A 51 1.01 -9.44 -0.04
N LEU A 52 0.84 -8.97 1.19
CA LEU A 52 1.63 -7.92 1.80
C LEU A 52 2.36 -8.51 3.00
N THR A 53 3.69 -8.44 2.98
CA THR A 53 4.53 -8.95 4.07
C THR A 53 5.28 -7.81 4.74
N ILE A 54 5.26 -7.75 6.08
CA ILE A 54 6.03 -6.76 6.84
C ILE A 54 7.51 -7.11 6.73
N VAL A 55 8.31 -6.20 6.18
CA VAL A 55 9.76 -6.33 6.15
C VAL A 55 10.28 -6.00 7.54
N LYS A 56 10.97 -6.96 8.17
CA LYS A 56 11.76 -6.69 9.36
C LYS A 56 13.06 -6.03 8.89
N ASP A 57 13.29 -4.78 9.30
CA ASP A 57 14.64 -4.23 9.23
C ASP A 57 15.49 -5.06 10.22
N GLU A 58 16.64 -5.59 9.76
CA GLU A 58 17.64 -6.28 10.60
C GLU A 58 18.19 -5.37 11.70
#